data_AF-A0A3M1H6A9-F1
#
_entry.id   AF-A0A3M1H6A9-F1
#
_cell.length_a   1.000
_cell.length_b   1.000
_cell.length_c   1.000
_cell.angle_alpha   90.00
_cell.angle_beta   90.00
_cell.angle_gamma   90.00
#
_symmetry.space_group_name_H-M   'P 1'
#
loop_
_entity.id
_entity.type
_entity.pdbx_description
1 polymer ?
#
loop_
_entity_poly.entity_id
_entity_poly.type
_entity_poly.pdbx_seq_one_letter_code
_entity_poly.pdbx_strand_id
1 'polypeptide(L)'
;MSTPSGRRWAGALLVLAALLALSVWTGLAVGPSGLGLGDAAQTELAARIVWRYRAPRVAAAALVGASLASAGLALQALLRNPLADPFILGLSGGAVAGASLLLLGGGAALGWSVSAG
;
A
#
# COMPACT_ATOMS: atom_id res chain seq x y z
N MET A 1 -30.79 -18.03 11.00
CA MET A 1 -29.48 -17.49 10.59
C MET A 1 -28.39 -18.39 11.14
N SER A 2 -27.95 -19.38 10.37
CA SER A 2 -26.90 -20.33 10.77
C SER A 2 -25.54 -19.65 10.65
N THR A 3 -24.92 -19.35 11.79
CA THR A 3 -23.53 -18.87 11.87
C THR A 3 -22.63 -19.84 11.11
N PRO A 4 -21.92 -19.41 10.05
CA PRO A 4 -20.97 -20.29 9.38
C PRO A 4 -19.90 -20.71 10.39
N SER A 5 -19.66 -22.03 10.48
CA SER A 5 -18.75 -22.66 11.43
C SER A 5 -17.41 -21.91 11.54
N GLY A 6 -17.01 -21.49 12.74
CA GLY A 6 -15.82 -20.67 13.00
C GLY A 6 -14.52 -21.19 12.36
N ARG A 7 -14.44 -22.50 12.11
CA ARG A 7 -13.33 -23.17 11.39
C ARG A 7 -13.12 -22.67 9.95
N ARG A 8 -14.17 -22.30 9.23
CA ARG A 8 -14.08 -21.83 7.83
C ARG A 8 -13.51 -20.41 7.74
N TRP A 9 -13.91 -19.55 8.67
CA TRP A 9 -13.38 -18.19 8.78
C TRP A 9 -11.94 -18.16 9.27
N ALA A 10 -11.60 -19.01 10.26
CA ALA A 10 -10.22 -19.19 10.69
C ALA A 10 -9.32 -19.65 9.53
N GLY A 11 -9.80 -20.60 8.72
CA GLY A 11 -9.10 -21.03 7.51
C GLY A 11 -8.89 -19.90 6.49
N ALA A 12 -9.93 -19.10 6.23
CA ALA A 12 -9.82 -17.96 5.30
C ALA A 12 -8.81 -16.90 5.78
N LEU A 13 -8.81 -16.57 7.08
CA LEU A 13 -7.87 -15.62 7.66
C LEU A 13 -6.42 -16.13 7.59
N LEU A 14 -6.21 -17.43 7.83
CA LEU A 14 -4.90 -18.05 7.70
C LEU A 14 -4.39 -18.02 6.26
N VAL A 15 -5.25 -18.30 5.28
CA VAL A 15 -4.90 -18.21 3.86
C VAL A 15 -4.53 -16.77 3.49
N LEU A 16 -5.33 -15.77 3.90
CA LEU A 16 -5.03 -14.36 3.63
C LEU A 16 -3.72 -13.91 4.28
N ALA A 17 -3.46 -14.33 5.53
CA ALA A 17 -2.21 -14.04 6.22
C ALA A 17 -1.01 -14.68 5.52
N ALA A 18 -1.14 -15.93 5.06
CA ALA A 18 -0.11 -16.62 4.30
C ALA A 18 0.17 -15.95 2.96
N LEU A 19 -0.89 -15.52 2.24
CA LEU A 19 -0.75 -14.77 0.99
C LEU A 19 -0.09 -13.41 1.20
N LEU A 20 -0.42 -12.70 2.29
CA LEU A 20 0.22 -11.44 2.64
C LEU A 20 1.71 -11.65 2.96
N ALA A 21 2.03 -12.67 3.77
CA ALA A 21 3.41 -13.02 4.09
C ALA A 21 4.22 -13.40 2.83
N LEU A 22 3.63 -14.18 1.94
CA LEU A 22 4.22 -14.52 0.65
C LEU A 22 4.45 -13.28 -0.22
N SER A 23 3.49 -12.37 -0.27
CA SER A 23 3.60 -11.09 -1.00
C SER A 23 4.72 -10.20 -0.44
N VAL A 24 4.87 -10.13 0.87
CA VAL A 24 5.98 -9.39 1.51
C VAL A 24 7.32 -10.05 1.17
N TRP A 25 7.39 -11.38 1.28
CA TRP A 25 8.61 -12.12 0.97
C TRP A 25 9.05 -11.93 -0.47
N THR A 26 8.13 -12.06 -1.44
CA THR A 26 8.46 -11.84 -2.86
C THR A 26 8.82 -10.38 -3.14
N GLY A 27 8.17 -9.40 -2.50
CA GLY A 27 8.51 -7.99 -2.65
C GLY A 27 9.90 -7.60 -2.14
N LEU A 28 10.43 -8.33 -1.15
CA LEU A 28 11.79 -8.17 -0.66
C LEU A 28 12.81 -8.97 -1.49
N ALA A 29 12.46 -10.21 -1.84
CA ALA A 29 13.35 -11.15 -2.52
C ALA A 29 13.56 -10.81 -4.00
N VAL A 30 12.53 -10.33 -4.69
CA VAL A 30 12.57 -10.09 -6.15
C VAL A 30 12.77 -8.61 -6.43
N GLY A 31 13.71 -8.30 -7.31
CA GLY A 31 13.82 -6.94 -7.84
C GLY A 31 14.66 -6.87 -9.11
N PRO A 32 14.67 -5.69 -9.77
CA PRO A 32 15.20 -5.54 -11.13
C PRO A 32 16.70 -5.83 -11.24
N SER A 33 17.42 -5.71 -10.12
CA SER A 33 18.87 -5.89 -10.04
C SER A 33 19.31 -7.35 -10.00
N GLY A 34 18.40 -8.33 -9.99
CA GLY A 34 18.72 -9.75 -9.83
C GLY A 34 19.23 -10.15 -8.44
N LEU A 35 19.61 -9.16 -7.61
CA LEU A 35 20.09 -9.36 -6.24
C LEU A 35 18.91 -9.61 -5.29
N GLY A 36 18.92 -10.78 -4.65
CA GLY A 36 17.89 -11.22 -3.70
C GLY A 36 18.30 -11.04 -2.23
N LEU A 37 17.47 -11.57 -1.34
CA LEU A 37 17.73 -11.57 0.11
C LEU A 37 19.01 -12.36 0.47
N GLY A 38 19.34 -13.41 -0.29
CA GLY A 38 20.57 -14.18 -0.10
C GLY A 38 21.83 -13.37 -0.42
N ASP A 39 21.77 -12.49 -1.42
CA ASP A 39 22.91 -11.64 -1.81
C ASP A 39 23.08 -10.45 -0.87
N ALA A 40 21.98 -10.00 -0.25
CA ALA A 40 22.01 -8.98 0.79
C ALA A 40 22.83 -9.39 2.02
N ALA A 41 22.98 -10.70 2.28
CA ALA A 41 23.87 -11.19 3.33
C ALA A 41 25.35 -11.20 2.92
N GLN A 42 25.64 -11.17 1.62
CA GLN A 42 26.98 -11.33 1.07
C GLN A 42 27.61 -10.01 0.59
N THR A 43 26.82 -8.98 0.31
CA THR A 43 27.32 -7.71 -0.23
C THR A 43 26.59 -6.51 0.36
N GLU A 44 27.35 -5.49 0.76
CA GLU A 44 26.83 -4.27 1.36
C GLU A 44 25.91 -3.47 0.41
N LEU A 45 26.21 -3.46 -0.89
CA LEU A 45 25.36 -2.83 -1.91
C LEU A 45 23.97 -3.51 -1.98
N ALA A 46 23.92 -4.84 -1.98
CA ALA A 46 22.67 -5.59 -1.97
C ALA A 46 21.89 -5.35 -0.67
N ALA A 47 22.57 -5.33 0.48
CA ALA A 47 21.98 -4.99 1.77
C ALA A 47 21.33 -3.59 1.75
N ARG A 48 22.03 -2.59 1.22
CA ARG A 48 21.49 -1.22 1.10
C ARG A 48 20.28 -1.17 0.17
N ILE A 49 20.29 -1.87 -0.96
CA ILE A 49 19.14 -1.91 -1.87
C ILE A 49 17.91 -2.53 -1.19
N VAL A 50 18.08 -3.68 -0.54
CA VAL A 50 16.96 -4.37 0.13
C VAL A 50 16.42 -3.53 1.28
N TRP A 51 17.28 -3.04 2.18
CA TRP A 51 16.84 -2.36 3.39
C TRP A 51 16.45 -0.89 3.20
N ARG A 52 17.15 -0.13 2.35
CA ARG A 52 16.86 1.30 2.14
C ARG A 52 15.87 1.59 1.02
N TYR A 53 15.65 0.66 0.09
CA TYR A 53 14.73 0.89 -1.04
C TYR A 53 13.56 -0.10 -1.06
N ARG A 54 13.80 -1.41 -0.94
CA ARG A 54 12.71 -2.40 -1.03
C ARG A 54 11.86 -2.46 0.23
N ALA A 55 12.47 -2.54 1.41
CA ALA A 55 11.76 -2.58 2.67
C ALA A 55 10.77 -1.42 2.87
N PRO A 56 11.15 -0.14 2.68
CA PRO A 56 10.18 0.96 2.81
C PRO A 56 9.07 0.88 1.75
N ARG A 57 9.37 0.42 0.53
CA ARG A 57 8.37 0.26 -0.54
C ARG A 57 7.35 -0.84 -0.22
N VAL A 58 7.80 -1.99 0.27
CA VAL A 58 6.92 -3.10 0.66
C VAL A 58 6.06 -2.70 1.86
N ALA A 59 6.64 -2.00 2.84
CA ALA A 59 5.89 -1.47 3.97
C ALA A 59 4.82 -0.47 3.53
N ALA A 60 5.17 0.48 2.65
CA ALA A 60 4.21 1.43 2.09
C ALA A 60 3.08 0.72 1.33
N ALA A 61 3.40 -0.30 0.52
CA ALA A 61 2.39 -1.08 -0.20
C ALA A 61 1.42 -1.81 0.75
N ALA A 62 1.93 -2.41 1.84
CA ALA A 62 1.10 -3.05 2.85
C ALA A 62 0.17 -2.05 3.56
N LEU A 63 0.68 -0.87 3.93
CA LEU A 63 -0.10 0.19 4.55
C LEU A 63 -1.19 0.74 3.62
N VAL A 64 -0.85 0.99 2.36
CA VAL A 64 -1.81 1.44 1.34
C VAL A 64 -2.88 0.37 1.13
N GLY A 65 -2.51 -0.91 1.00
CA GLY A 65 -3.46 -2.01 0.84
C GLY A 65 -4.42 -2.13 2.03
N ALA A 66 -3.91 -2.03 3.27
CA ALA A 66 -4.74 -2.03 4.48
C ALA A 66 -5.71 -0.84 4.53
N SER A 67 -5.24 0.34 4.12
CA SER A 67 -6.05 1.56 4.08
C SER A 67 -7.18 1.45 3.05
N LEU A 68 -6.89 0.93 1.86
CA LEU A 68 -7.88 0.71 0.81
C LEU A 68 -8.92 -0.34 1.21
N ALA A 69 -8.49 -1.45 1.82
CA ALA A 69 -9.39 -2.48 2.33
C ALA A 69 -10.33 -1.93 3.41
N SER A 70 -9.80 -1.12 4.32
CA SER A 70 -10.59 -0.48 5.40
C SER A 70 -11.57 0.54 4.85
N ALA A 71 -11.16 1.37 3.89
CA ALA A 71 -12.03 2.34 3.23
C ALA A 71 -13.16 1.64 2.45
N GLY A 72 -12.85 0.53 1.76
CA GLY A 72 -13.83 -0.30 1.07
C GLY A 72 -14.88 -0.89 2.03
N LEU A 73 -14.43 -1.47 3.15
CA LEU A 73 -15.32 -1.99 4.20
C LEU A 73 -16.21 -0.90 4.80
N ALA A 74 -15.65 0.28 5.09
CA ALA A 74 -16.40 1.40 5.63
C ALA A 74 -17.48 1.87 4.66
N LEU A 75 -17.16 1.98 3.37
CA LEU A 75 -18.12 2.35 2.33
C LEU A 75 -19.22 1.30 2.14
N GLN A 76 -18.85 0.02 2.08
CA GLN A 76 -19.82 -1.07 2.00
C GLN A 76 -20.79 -1.06 3.20
N ALA A 77 -20.29 -0.74 4.40
CA ALA A 77 -21.10 -0.61 5.62
C ALA A 77 -22.02 0.63 5.60
N LEU A 78 -21.50 1.79 5.16
CA LEU A 78 -22.25 3.04 5.07
C LEU A 78 -23.39 2.95 4.06
N LEU A 79 -23.11 2.42 2.86
CA LEU A 79 -24.09 2.25 1.80
C LEU A 79 -24.98 1.02 2.03
N ARG A 80 -24.62 0.16 2.99
CA ARG A 80 -25.25 -1.15 3.25
C ARG A 80 -25.38 -1.97 1.96
N ASN A 81 -24.39 -1.83 1.07
CA ASN A 81 -24.36 -2.45 -0.24
C ASN A 81 -23.01 -3.15 -0.44
N PRO A 82 -22.96 -4.50 -0.43
CA PRO A 82 -21.72 -5.24 -0.57
C PRO A 82 -21.07 -5.12 -1.97
N LEU A 83 -21.77 -4.51 -2.95
CA LEU A 83 -21.27 -4.27 -4.31
C LEU A 83 -20.80 -2.82 -4.52
N ALA A 84 -20.83 -1.98 -3.49
CA ALA A 84 -20.40 -0.59 -3.61
C ALA A 84 -18.88 -0.51 -3.85
N ASP A 85 -18.50 0.14 -4.94
CA ASP A 85 -17.11 0.41 -5.31
C ASP A 85 -16.72 1.86 -4.92
N PRO A 86 -15.66 2.06 -4.09
CA PRO A 86 -15.14 3.37 -3.72
C PRO A 86 -14.83 4.32 -4.88
N PHE A 87 -14.48 3.78 -6.05
CA PHE A 87 -14.07 4.60 -7.19
C PHE A 87 -15.20 5.44 -7.78
N ILE A 88 -16.47 5.04 -7.61
CA ILE A 88 -17.63 5.70 -8.21
C ILE A 88 -18.02 6.99 -7.46
N LEU A 89 -17.65 7.13 -6.19
CA LEU A 89 -18.09 8.25 -5.32
C LEU A 89 -17.22 9.51 -5.43
N GLY A 90 -16.31 9.59 -6.40
CA GLY A 90 -15.46 10.76 -6.62
C GLY A 90 -14.26 10.89 -5.67
N LEU A 91 -14.03 9.91 -4.78
CA LEU A 91 -12.88 9.88 -3.87
C LEU A 91 -11.54 9.96 -4.61
N SER A 92 -11.38 9.25 -5.73
CA SER A 92 -10.17 9.32 -6.55
C SER A 92 -10.00 10.68 -7.24
N GLY A 93 -11.10 11.27 -7.72
CA GLY A 93 -11.09 12.61 -8.30
C GLY A 93 -10.66 13.68 -7.28
N GLY A 94 -11.18 13.59 -6.06
CA GLY A 94 -10.79 14.46 -4.95
C GLY A 94 -9.32 14.29 -4.54
N ALA A 95 -8.81 13.05 -4.48
CA ALA A 95 -7.40 12.78 -4.19
C ALA A 95 -6.48 13.37 -5.27
N VAL A 96 -6.81 13.21 -6.55
CA VAL A 96 -6.04 13.78 -7.67
C VAL A 96 -6.10 15.31 -7.63
N ALA A 97 -7.28 15.90 -7.46
CA ALA A 97 -7.42 17.36 -7.36
C ALA A 97 -6.63 17.93 -6.18
N GLY A 98 -6.70 17.30 -5.00
CA GLY A 98 -5.91 17.68 -3.83
C GLY A 98 -4.40 17.57 -4.07
N ALA A 99 -3.95 16.48 -4.70
CA ALA A 99 -2.55 16.30 -5.08
C ALA A 99 -2.10 17.37 -6.08
N SER A 100 -2.91 17.67 -7.11
CA SER A 100 -2.64 18.74 -8.07
C SER A 100 -2.56 20.11 -7.40
N LEU A 101 -3.47 20.42 -6.47
CA LEU A 101 -3.44 21.67 -5.70
C LEU A 101 -2.20 21.77 -4.82
N LEU A 102 -1.77 20.68 -4.17
CA LEU A 102 -0.54 20.66 -3.38
C LEU A 102 0.70 20.82 -4.26
N LEU A 103 0.74 20.20 -5.44
CA LEU A 103 1.86 20.35 -6.37
C LEU A 103 1.95 21.76 -6.92
N LEU A 104 0.82 22.34 -7.32
CA LEU A 104 0.76 23.71 -7.86
C LEU A 104 0.99 24.77 -6.76
N GLY A 105 0.32 24.62 -5.62
CA GLY A 105 0.40 25.55 -4.49
C GLY A 105 1.70 25.42 -3.70
N GLY A 106 2.18 24.19 -3.48
CA GLY A 106 3.46 23.91 -2.81
C GLY A 106 4.66 24.22 -3.70
N GLY A 107 4.56 23.95 -5.01
CA GLY A 107 5.56 24.40 -6.00
C GLY A 107 5.62 25.93 -6.09
N ALA A 108 4.48 26.61 -6.02
CA ALA A 108 4.43 28.07 -5.92
C ALA A 108 5.05 28.58 -4.61
N ALA A 109 4.71 28.01 -3.45
CA ALA A 109 5.25 28.43 -2.16
C ALA A 109 6.77 28.21 -2.04
N LEU A 110 7.27 27.05 -2.51
CA LEU A 110 8.70 26.75 -2.56
C LEU A 110 9.44 27.62 -3.59
N GLY A 111 8.83 27.87 -4.75
CA GLY A 111 9.37 28.76 -5.79
C GLY A 111 9.50 30.20 -5.32
N TRP A 112 8.51 30.72 -4.60
CA TRP A 112 8.59 32.05 -3.97
C TRP A 112 9.69 32.12 -2.90
N SER A 113 9.90 31.04 -2.13
CA SER A 113 10.97 31.00 -1.12
C SER A 113 12.38 30.96 -1.74
N VAL A 114 12.53 30.32 -2.90
CA VAL A 114 13.80 30.23 -3.64
C VAL A 114 14.09 31.52 -4.41
N SER A 115 13.06 32.26 -4.86
CA SER A 115 13.25 33.54 -5.54
C SER A 115 13.45 34.74 -4.59
N ALA A 116 13.14 34.57 -3.30
CA ALA A 116 13.22 35.62 -2.29
C ALA A 116 14.49 35.56 -1.41
N GLY A 117 15.43 34.65 -1.71
CA GLY A 117 16.77 34.59 -1.11
C GLY A 117 17.84 34.78 -2.18
#